data_AF-A0A8H7KCA4-F1
#
_entry.id   AF-A0A8H7KCA4-F1
#
_cell.length_a   1.000
_cell.length_b   1.000
_cell.length_c   1.000
_cell.angle_alpha   90.00
_cell.angle_beta   90.00
_cell.angle_gamma   90.00
#
_symmetry.space_group_name_H-M   'P 1'
#
loop_
_entity.id
_entity.type
_entity.pdbx_description
1 polymer ?
#
loop_
_entity_poly.entity_id
_entity_poly.type
_entity_poly.pdbx_seq_one_letter_code
_entity_poly.pdbx_strand_id
1 'polypeptide(L)'
;MERQRSGALASSLKPHGVTGVMLDDVIDEWYLYVFAHPINSHDDILPHLDGYLPDDVNKKLLEKISAWGEEGGDPLKLFGEVLGTGQVRLPARIFARDMIKHGFSVLRYTMKWTPENVRPCGYVTHGTDRVLWVLRKPNLNSKDWITAKEWVEVAHGQLKNENGVKMTELCLL
;
A
#
# COMPACT_ATOMS: atom_id res chain seq x y z
N MET A 1 -8.00 -15.46 -5.40
CA MET A 1 -6.65 -15.24 -5.98
C MET A 1 -6.25 -16.21 -7.11
N GLU A 2 -7.08 -17.18 -7.51
CA GLU A 2 -6.68 -18.21 -8.48
C GLU A 2 -6.33 -17.69 -9.88
N ARG A 3 -7.15 -16.78 -10.43
CA ARG A 3 -6.89 -16.16 -11.75
C ARG A 3 -5.60 -15.35 -11.81
N GLN A 4 -5.26 -14.68 -10.71
CA GLN A 4 -4.00 -13.95 -10.58
C GLN A 4 -2.83 -14.93 -10.55
N ARG A 5 -2.87 -15.91 -9.64
CA ARG A 5 -1.80 -16.89 -9.46
C ARG A 5 -1.50 -17.69 -10.73
N SER A 6 -2.54 -18.09 -11.46
CA SER A 6 -2.42 -18.83 -12.73
C SER A 6 -1.99 -17.98 -13.93
N GLY A 7 -2.02 -16.65 -13.82
CA GLY A 7 -1.73 -15.74 -14.93
C GLY A 7 -2.92 -15.47 -15.84
N ALA A 8 -4.08 -16.08 -15.59
CA ALA A 8 -5.30 -15.82 -16.35
C ALA A 8 -5.73 -14.34 -16.28
N LEU A 9 -5.44 -13.63 -15.19
CA LEU A 9 -5.63 -12.18 -15.11
C LEU A 9 -4.71 -11.45 -16.10
N ALA A 10 -3.40 -11.69 -16.01
CA ALA A 10 -2.40 -11.11 -16.89
C ALA A 10 -2.73 -11.36 -18.38
N SER A 11 -3.04 -12.59 -18.75
CA SER A 11 -3.43 -12.96 -20.12
C SER A 11 -4.71 -12.27 -20.59
N SER A 12 -5.65 -11.95 -19.69
CA SER A 12 -6.86 -11.21 -20.05
C SER A 12 -6.62 -9.71 -20.23
N LEU A 13 -5.61 -9.14 -19.58
CA LEU A 13 -5.30 -7.70 -19.63
C LEU A 13 -4.51 -7.31 -20.90
N LYS A 14 -3.57 -8.15 -21.35
CA LYS A 14 -2.72 -7.85 -22.52
C LYS A 14 -3.51 -7.54 -23.81
N PRO A 15 -4.56 -8.31 -24.19
CA PRO A 15 -5.36 -8.00 -25.37
C PRO A 15 -6.09 -6.66 -25.31
N HIS A 16 -6.27 -6.09 -24.11
CA HIS A 16 -6.90 -4.79 -23.89
C HIS A 16 -5.87 -3.64 -23.85
N GLY A 17 -4.63 -3.89 -24.27
CA GLY A 17 -3.58 -2.86 -24.35
C GLY A 17 -2.96 -2.49 -23.01
N VAL A 18 -3.23 -3.23 -21.93
CA VAL A 18 -2.58 -2.99 -20.63
C VAL A 18 -1.14 -3.47 -20.71
N THR A 19 -0.19 -2.54 -20.59
CA THR A 19 1.25 -2.79 -20.72
C THR A 19 1.97 -2.95 -19.40
N GLY A 20 1.38 -2.46 -18.30
CA GLY A 20 1.95 -2.52 -16.98
C GLY A 20 0.90 -2.28 -15.90
N VAL A 21 1.29 -2.53 -14.66
CA VAL A 21 0.47 -2.25 -13.47
C VAL A 21 1.27 -1.43 -12.49
N MET A 22 0.58 -0.55 -11.78
CA MET A 22 1.14 0.27 -10.72
C MET A 22 0.38 -0.02 -9.44
N LEU A 23 1.11 -0.16 -8.33
CA LEU A 23 0.58 -0.52 -7.03
C LEU A 23 1.30 0.27 -5.97
N ASP A 24 0.58 0.58 -4.90
CA ASP A 24 1.14 1.34 -3.82
C ASP A 24 0.56 1.04 -2.46
N ASP A 25 1.27 1.59 -1.48
CA ASP A 25 0.86 1.75 -0.11
C ASP A 25 1.43 3.09 0.39
N VAL A 26 1.01 3.50 1.58
CA VAL A 26 1.55 4.67 2.27
C VAL A 26 2.30 4.27 3.54
N ILE A 27 3.25 5.08 3.98
CA ILE A 27 4.12 4.73 5.10
C ILE A 27 3.33 4.54 6.42
N ASP A 28 2.29 5.34 6.66
CA ASP A 28 1.47 5.29 7.87
C ASP A 28 0.10 4.62 7.63
N GLU A 29 0.05 3.55 6.81
CA GLU A 29 -1.20 2.79 6.56
C GLU A 29 -1.92 2.40 7.85
N TRP A 30 -1.17 2.07 8.91
CA TRP A 30 -1.69 1.65 10.21
C TRP A 30 -2.73 2.62 10.79
N TYR A 31 -2.58 3.92 10.56
CA TYR A 31 -3.31 4.95 11.30
C TYR A 31 -4.80 5.00 10.99
N LEU A 32 -5.26 4.77 9.76
CA LEU A 32 -6.70 4.74 9.49
C LEU A 32 -7.36 3.50 10.14
N TYR A 33 -6.64 2.38 10.14
CA TYR A 33 -7.17 1.10 10.60
C TYR A 33 -7.50 1.06 12.09
N VAL A 34 -6.93 1.95 12.89
CA VAL A 34 -7.14 1.93 14.34
C VAL A 34 -8.43 2.63 14.78
N PHE A 35 -9.04 3.49 13.95
CA PHE A 35 -10.19 4.30 14.36
C PHE A 35 -11.49 3.52 14.59
N ALA A 36 -11.64 2.37 13.94
CA ALA A 36 -12.85 1.56 14.03
C ALA A 36 -12.81 0.50 15.15
N HIS A 37 -11.70 0.43 15.92
CA HIS A 37 -11.45 -0.68 16.84
C HIS A 37 -11.07 -0.18 18.24
N PRO A 38 -11.78 -0.60 19.30
CA PRO A 38 -11.42 -0.27 20.67
C PRO A 38 -10.28 -1.17 21.17
N ILE A 39 -9.05 -0.91 20.73
CA ILE A 39 -7.85 -1.62 21.18
C ILE A 39 -7.26 -0.90 22.39
N ASN A 40 -7.30 -1.53 23.57
CA ASN A 40 -6.78 -0.97 24.82
C ASN A 40 -5.57 -1.76 25.35
N SER A 41 -5.40 -3.00 24.89
CA SER A 41 -4.36 -3.93 25.34
C SER A 41 -3.93 -4.88 24.21
N HIS A 42 -2.81 -5.59 24.41
CA HIS A 42 -2.34 -6.61 23.45
C HIS A 42 -3.32 -7.78 23.31
N ASP A 43 -4.05 -8.11 24.37
CA ASP A 43 -5.05 -9.18 24.38
C ASP A 43 -6.27 -8.85 23.49
N ASP A 44 -6.51 -7.56 23.22
CA ASP A 44 -7.58 -7.12 22.33
C ASP A 44 -7.26 -7.34 20.85
N ILE A 45 -5.99 -7.55 20.47
CA ILE A 45 -5.55 -7.52 19.08
C ILE A 45 -6.16 -8.66 18.26
N LEU A 46 -5.94 -9.91 18.66
CA LEU A 46 -6.40 -11.08 17.90
C LEU A 46 -7.94 -11.13 17.73
N PRO A 47 -8.75 -10.94 18.78
CA PRO A 47 -10.21 -10.93 18.65
C PRO A 47 -10.72 -9.91 17.63
N HIS A 48 -10.07 -8.75 17.51
CA HIS A 48 -10.44 -7.73 16.54
C HIS A 48 -9.92 -8.00 15.12
N LEU A 49 -8.84 -8.78 14.97
CA LEU A 49 -8.32 -9.18 13.65
C LEU A 49 -9.15 -10.30 13.00
N ASP A 50 -9.84 -11.13 13.78
CA ASP A 50 -10.59 -12.31 13.29
C ASP A 50 -11.73 -11.97 12.32
N GLY A 51 -12.17 -10.72 12.30
CA GLY A 51 -13.13 -10.22 11.31
C GLY A 51 -12.57 -10.05 9.89
N TYR A 52 -11.25 -10.14 9.70
CA TYR A 52 -10.59 -9.70 8.46
C TYR A 52 -9.85 -10.79 7.71
N LEU A 53 -9.15 -11.68 8.42
CA LEU A 53 -8.34 -12.75 7.85
C LEU A 53 -8.53 -14.03 8.67
N PRO A 54 -8.22 -15.21 8.10
CA PRO A 54 -8.23 -16.46 8.86
C PRO A 54 -7.32 -16.40 10.09
N ASP A 55 -7.77 -17.03 11.19
CA ASP A 55 -7.07 -17.06 12.49
C ASP A 55 -5.58 -17.45 12.37
N ASP A 56 -5.26 -18.45 11.54
CA ASP A 56 -3.87 -18.90 11.37
C ASP A 56 -3.00 -17.85 10.67
N VAL A 57 -3.60 -17.02 9.79
CA VAL A 57 -2.92 -15.90 9.14
C VAL A 57 -2.73 -14.75 10.12
N ASN A 58 -3.76 -14.42 10.90
CA ASN A 58 -3.69 -13.38 11.94
C ASN A 58 -2.58 -13.66 12.94
N LYS A 59 -2.53 -14.88 13.49
CA LYS A 59 -1.50 -15.30 14.44
C LYS A 59 -0.09 -15.19 13.85
N LYS A 60 0.12 -15.65 12.62
CA LYS A 60 1.42 -15.55 11.93
C LYS A 60 1.83 -14.11 11.67
N LEU A 61 0.90 -13.26 11.23
CA LEU A 61 1.19 -11.85 10.98
C LEU A 61 1.53 -11.13 12.29
N LEU A 62 0.75 -11.35 13.35
CA LEU A 62 1.00 -10.79 14.66
C LEU A 62 2.37 -11.20 15.20
N GLU A 63 2.68 -12.49 15.20
CA GLU A 63 3.98 -13.00 15.63
C GLU A 63 5.14 -12.32 14.89
N LYS A 64 5.05 -12.22 13.55
CA LYS A 64 6.12 -11.64 12.73
C LYS A 64 6.28 -10.13 12.93
N ILE A 65 5.18 -9.40 13.06
CA ILE A 65 5.21 -7.94 13.20
C ILE A 65 5.62 -7.55 14.62
N SER A 66 5.11 -8.26 15.65
CA SER A 66 5.53 -8.05 17.03
C SER A 66 7.03 -8.31 17.22
N ALA A 67 7.60 -9.31 16.53
CA ALA A 67 9.03 -9.59 16.58
C ALA A 67 9.91 -8.47 15.97
N TRP A 68 9.34 -7.58 15.16
CA TRP A 68 10.03 -6.41 14.61
C TRP A 68 9.76 -5.12 15.40
N GLY A 69 8.78 -5.15 16.29
CA GLY A 69 8.42 -4.04 17.16
C GLY A 69 9.25 -3.99 18.42
N GLU A 70 9.06 -2.93 19.19
CA GLU A 70 9.57 -2.82 20.55
C GLU A 70 8.72 -3.70 21.48
N GLU A 71 9.38 -4.46 22.37
CA GLU A 71 8.70 -5.24 23.40
C GLU A 71 7.89 -4.30 24.30
N GLY A 72 6.58 -4.58 24.47
CA GLY A 72 5.67 -3.70 25.20
C GLY A 72 5.23 -2.44 24.45
N GLY A 73 5.45 -2.37 23.14
CA GLY A 73 5.00 -1.26 22.29
C GLY A 73 3.48 -1.02 22.30
N ASP A 74 3.06 0.12 21.74
CA ASP A 74 1.67 0.56 21.67
C ASP A 74 0.76 -0.50 20.98
N PRO A 75 -0.21 -1.10 21.70
CA PRO A 75 -1.10 -2.12 21.14
C PRO A 75 -1.95 -1.59 19.98
N LEU A 76 -2.32 -0.30 20.01
CA LEU A 76 -3.14 0.32 18.97
C LEU A 76 -2.36 0.37 17.66
N LYS A 77 -1.12 0.88 17.71
CA LYS A 77 -0.23 0.91 16.55
C LYS A 77 0.09 -0.50 16.05
N LEU A 78 0.38 -1.45 16.94
CA LEU A 78 0.64 -2.84 16.56
C LEU A 78 -0.55 -3.46 15.81
N PHE A 79 -1.78 -3.30 16.33
CA PHE A 79 -3.00 -3.73 15.65
C PHE A 79 -3.11 -3.11 14.25
N GLY A 80 -2.92 -1.80 14.13
CA GLY A 80 -2.98 -1.09 12.85
C GLY A 80 -1.92 -1.60 11.85
N GLU A 81 -0.70 -1.87 12.31
CA GLU A 81 0.36 -2.41 11.46
C GLU A 81 0.06 -3.84 10.98
N VAL A 82 -0.50 -4.68 11.85
CA VAL A 82 -0.92 -6.04 11.49
C VAL A 82 -2.04 -6.00 10.47
N LEU A 83 -3.08 -5.19 10.73
CA LEU A 83 -4.23 -5.08 9.86
C LEU A 83 -3.87 -4.47 8.51
N GLY A 84 -3.13 -3.35 8.49
CA GLY A 84 -2.65 -2.70 7.28
C GLY A 84 -1.71 -3.60 6.46
N THR A 85 -0.87 -4.41 7.12
CA THR A 85 -0.05 -5.40 6.43
C THR A 85 -0.91 -6.48 5.78
N GLY A 86 -1.88 -7.01 6.51
CA GLY A 86 -2.77 -8.07 6.04
C GLY A 86 -3.70 -7.62 4.91
N GLN A 87 -4.22 -6.40 4.95
CA GLN A 87 -5.19 -5.89 3.97
C GLN A 87 -4.56 -5.19 2.77
N VAL A 88 -3.41 -4.53 2.94
CA VAL A 88 -2.83 -3.67 1.89
C VAL A 88 -1.50 -4.21 1.43
N ARG A 89 -0.50 -4.21 2.33
CA ARG A 89 0.90 -4.40 1.94
C ARG A 89 1.17 -5.80 1.40
N LEU A 90 0.67 -6.84 2.07
CA LEU A 90 0.88 -8.23 1.66
C LEU A 90 0.10 -8.57 0.38
N PRO A 91 -1.20 -8.24 0.24
CA PRO A 91 -1.93 -8.43 -1.02
C PRO A 91 -1.26 -7.71 -2.21
N ALA A 92 -0.83 -6.46 -2.04
CA ALA A 92 -0.13 -5.71 -3.08
C ALA A 92 1.18 -6.41 -3.52
N ARG A 93 1.97 -6.91 -2.56
CA ARG A 93 3.20 -7.68 -2.86
C ARG A 93 2.92 -9.01 -3.56
N ILE A 94 1.88 -9.74 -3.13
CA ILE A 94 1.47 -11.00 -3.77
C ILE A 94 1.00 -10.73 -5.21
N PHE A 95 0.23 -9.66 -5.43
CA PHE A 95 -0.19 -9.23 -6.75
C PHE A 95 0.99 -8.87 -7.64
N ALA A 96 1.90 -8.02 -7.15
CA ALA A 96 3.12 -7.64 -7.89
C ALA A 96 3.92 -8.87 -8.31
N ARG A 97 4.21 -9.79 -7.37
CA ARG A 97 4.93 -11.04 -7.63
C ARG A 97 4.29 -11.84 -8.76
N ASP A 98 2.97 -12.03 -8.71
CA ASP A 98 2.27 -12.86 -9.68
C ASP A 98 2.22 -12.18 -11.07
N MET A 99 2.03 -10.86 -11.13
CA MET A 99 2.05 -10.11 -12.39
C MET A 99 3.43 -10.14 -13.05
N ILE A 100 4.49 -9.92 -12.27
CA ILE A 100 5.90 -10.06 -12.69
C ILE A 100 6.14 -11.45 -13.29
N LYS A 101 5.72 -12.50 -12.58
CA LYS A 101 5.86 -13.89 -13.01
C LYS A 101 5.23 -14.15 -14.39
N HIS A 102 4.17 -13.44 -14.74
CA HIS A 102 3.43 -13.57 -16.00
C HIS A 102 3.79 -12.50 -17.04
N GLY A 103 4.95 -11.86 -16.86
CA GLY A 103 5.56 -10.96 -17.84
C GLY A 103 4.86 -9.61 -17.97
N PHE A 104 4.30 -9.08 -16.88
CA PHE A 104 3.89 -7.68 -16.78
C PHE A 104 5.01 -6.83 -16.18
N SER A 105 5.14 -5.61 -16.67
CA SER A 105 5.89 -4.56 -15.98
C SER A 105 5.11 -4.10 -14.74
N VAL A 106 5.78 -3.98 -13.61
CA VAL A 106 5.14 -3.62 -12.33
C VAL A 106 5.92 -2.50 -11.66
N LEU A 107 5.29 -1.34 -11.50
CA LEU A 107 5.79 -0.28 -10.64
C LEU A 107 5.17 -0.43 -9.25
N ARG A 108 6.00 -0.55 -8.21
CA ARG A 108 5.54 -0.63 -6.82
C ARG A 108 6.24 0.42 -5.98
N TYR A 109 5.51 1.25 -5.25
CA TYR A 109 6.12 2.27 -4.41
C TYR A 109 5.42 2.38 -3.05
N THR A 110 6.10 3.03 -2.11
CA THR A 110 5.52 3.43 -0.82
C THR A 110 5.53 4.95 -0.77
N MET A 111 4.35 5.55 -0.66
CA MET A 111 4.21 6.99 -0.55
C MET A 111 4.66 7.44 0.85
N LYS A 112 5.67 8.32 0.88
CA LYS A 112 6.23 8.89 2.11
C LYS A 112 5.92 10.36 2.31
N TRP A 113 5.30 10.99 1.31
CA TRP A 113 4.90 12.38 1.34
C TRP A 113 3.53 12.60 0.72
N THR A 114 2.69 13.37 1.40
CA THR A 114 1.45 13.94 0.85
C THR A 114 1.31 15.40 1.27
N PRO A 115 0.44 16.22 0.68
CA PRO A 115 0.27 17.61 1.11
C PRO A 115 -0.13 17.71 2.59
N GLU A 116 0.50 18.61 3.35
CA GLU A 116 0.29 18.68 4.82
C GLU A 116 -1.17 18.92 5.21
N ASN A 117 -1.90 19.70 4.41
CA ASN A 117 -3.32 20.01 4.63
C ASN A 117 -4.26 18.81 4.49
N VAL A 118 -3.78 17.66 3.98
CA VAL A 118 -4.56 16.42 3.90
C VAL A 118 -4.08 15.34 4.87
N ARG A 119 -3.03 15.59 5.66
CA ARG A 119 -2.48 14.62 6.62
C ARG A 119 -3.20 14.70 7.96
N PRO A 120 -3.97 13.68 8.37
CA PRO A 120 -4.52 13.64 9.71
C PRO A 120 -3.39 13.45 10.73
N CYS A 121 -3.29 14.35 11.71
CA CYS A 121 -2.22 14.36 12.71
C CYS A 121 -0.80 14.32 12.13
N GLY A 122 -0.62 14.79 10.89
CA GLY A 122 0.69 14.81 10.20
C GLY A 122 1.09 13.49 9.52
N TYR A 123 0.29 12.43 9.63
CA TYR A 123 0.58 11.12 9.05
C TYR A 123 0.29 11.04 7.55
N VAL A 124 1.14 10.32 6.83
CA VAL A 124 0.92 9.93 5.43
C VAL A 124 0.20 8.58 5.45
N THR A 125 -1.11 8.67 5.69
CA THR A 125 -2.00 7.51 5.93
C THR A 125 -2.97 7.28 4.78
N HIS A 126 -3.76 6.22 4.89
CA HIS A 126 -4.66 5.69 3.87
C HIS A 126 -5.44 6.79 3.13
N GLY A 127 -5.29 6.82 1.80
CA GLY A 127 -6.01 7.72 0.91
C GLY A 127 -5.50 9.16 0.88
N THR A 128 -4.48 9.53 1.65
CA THR A 128 -3.90 10.88 1.63
C THR A 128 -3.16 11.19 0.32
N ASP A 129 -2.69 10.18 -0.39
CA ASP A 129 -1.98 10.24 -1.66
C ASP A 129 -2.92 10.47 -2.86
N ARG A 130 -4.22 10.15 -2.71
CA ARG A 130 -5.24 10.28 -3.74
C ARG A 130 -5.27 11.66 -4.39
N VAL A 131 -5.03 12.73 -3.62
CA VAL A 131 -5.05 14.10 -4.14
C VAL A 131 -3.96 14.38 -5.16
N LEU A 132 -2.84 13.63 -5.10
CA LEU A 132 -1.75 13.68 -6.07
C LEU A 132 -2.20 13.01 -7.38
N TRP A 133 -2.76 11.81 -7.28
CA TRP A 133 -3.19 11.02 -8.44
C TRP A 133 -4.27 11.66 -9.28
N VAL A 134 -5.23 12.33 -8.64
CA VAL A 134 -6.33 13.00 -9.34
C VAL A 134 -6.06 14.49 -9.58
N LEU A 135 -4.86 14.97 -9.24
CA LEU A 135 -4.46 16.38 -9.32
C LEU A 135 -5.55 17.31 -8.75
N ARG A 136 -6.02 17.02 -7.53
CA ARG A 136 -7.15 17.73 -6.91
C ARG A 136 -6.75 19.14 -6.48
N LYS A 137 -6.78 20.08 -7.42
CA LYS A 137 -6.31 21.46 -7.24
C LYS A 137 -6.78 22.16 -5.95
N PRO A 138 -8.03 22.02 -5.46
CA PRO A 138 -8.44 22.63 -4.19
C PRO A 138 -7.64 22.18 -2.96
N ASN A 139 -6.99 21.01 -3.01
CA ASN A 139 -6.15 20.48 -1.94
C ASN A 139 -4.66 20.75 -2.13
N LEU A 140 -4.26 21.37 -3.24
CA LEU A 140 -2.86 21.53 -3.61
C LEU A 140 -2.52 23.02 -3.65
N ASN A 141 -1.64 23.46 -2.77
CA ASN A 141 -1.04 24.79 -2.91
C ASN A 141 -0.11 24.82 -4.15
N SER A 142 0.44 25.98 -4.50
CA SER A 142 1.28 26.11 -5.71
C SER A 142 2.50 25.18 -5.71
N LYS A 143 3.12 24.92 -4.55
CA LYS A 143 4.24 23.99 -4.43
C LYS A 143 3.76 22.54 -4.55
N ASP A 144 2.70 22.17 -3.83
CA ASP A 144 2.14 20.81 -3.89
C ASP A 144 1.68 20.45 -5.30
N TRP A 145 1.14 21.43 -6.04
CA TRP A 145 0.71 21.26 -7.43
C TRP A 145 1.89 20.93 -8.36
N ILE A 146 3.04 21.59 -8.17
CA ILE A 146 4.25 21.30 -8.94
C ILE A 146 4.71 19.87 -8.62
N THR A 147 4.84 19.54 -7.34
CA THR A 147 5.24 18.19 -6.89
C THR A 147 4.28 17.10 -7.39
N ALA A 148 2.97 17.32 -7.31
CA ALA A 148 1.97 16.34 -7.76
C ALA A 148 2.04 16.08 -9.27
N LYS A 149 2.25 17.13 -10.08
CA LYS A 149 2.45 16.96 -11.52
C LYS A 149 3.74 16.22 -11.84
N GLU A 150 4.86 16.61 -11.20
CA GLU A 150 6.14 15.94 -11.38
C GLU A 150 6.06 14.46 -11.00
N TRP A 151 5.36 14.15 -9.91
CA TRP A 151 5.09 12.79 -9.48
C TRP A 151 4.35 11.96 -10.54
N VAL A 152 3.24 12.47 -11.07
CA VAL A 152 2.44 11.77 -12.09
C VAL A 152 3.27 11.54 -13.36
N GLU A 153 4.06 12.53 -13.80
CA GLU A 153 4.93 12.41 -14.96
C GLU A 153 6.05 11.37 -14.74
N VAL A 154 6.69 11.37 -13.57
CA VAL A 154 7.72 10.38 -13.22
C VAL A 154 7.10 8.98 -13.20
N ALA A 155 5.98 8.77 -12.51
CA ALA A 155 5.32 7.48 -12.43
C ALA A 155 4.90 6.95 -13.81
N HIS A 156 4.36 7.82 -14.66
CA HIS A 156 4.01 7.48 -16.05
C HIS A 156 5.24 7.13 -16.89
N GLY A 157 6.33 7.90 -16.74
CA GLY A 157 7.59 7.64 -17.42
C GLY A 157 8.20 6.28 -17.03
N GLN A 158 8.15 5.93 -15.74
CA GLN A 158 8.62 4.64 -15.23
C GLN A 158 7.80 3.46 -15.80
N LEU A 159 6.48 3.62 -15.95
CA LEU A 159 5.64 2.61 -16.58
C LEU A 159 5.92 2.44 -18.09
N LYS A 160 6.37 3.49 -18.78
CA LYS A 160 6.64 3.47 -20.23
C LYS A 160 8.04 3.01 -20.63
N ASN A 161 9.06 3.30 -19.81
CA ASN A 161 10.46 3.23 -20.23
C ASN A 161 11.12 1.85 -20.07
N GLU A 162 10.43 0.81 -19.60
CA GLU A 162 11.09 -0.44 -19.24
C GLU A 162 10.89 -1.57 -20.26
N ASN A 163 11.89 -1.73 -21.13
CA ASN A 163 12.19 -2.97 -21.83
C ASN A 163 12.65 -4.03 -20.81
N GLY A 164 11.70 -4.75 -20.22
CA GLY A 164 11.98 -5.92 -19.38
C GLY A 164 11.49 -5.79 -17.94
N VAL A 165 10.89 -6.87 -17.46
CA VAL A 165 10.25 -7.01 -16.14
C VAL A 165 11.22 -6.61 -15.01
N LYS A 166 10.98 -5.48 -14.35
CA LYS A 166 11.63 -5.10 -13.08
C LYS A 166 10.60 -4.56 -12.10
N MET A 167 10.85 -4.81 -10.83
CA MET A 167 10.21 -4.12 -9.71
C MET A 167 11.07 -2.91 -9.40
N THR A 168 10.59 -1.72 -9.70
CA THR A 168 11.24 -0.48 -9.29
C THR A 168 10.56 -0.01 -8.01
N GLU A 169 11.25 -0.11 -6.87
CA GLU A 169 10.80 0.48 -5.62
C GLU A 169 11.18 1.97 -5.62
N LEU A 170 10.19 2.84 -5.81
CA LEU A 170 10.37 4.27 -5.60
C LEU A 170 10.10 4.58 -4.12
N CYS A 171 11.15 4.97 -3.41
CA CYS A 171 11.02 5.77 -2.20
C CYS A 171 11.28 7.21 -2.61
N LEU A 172 10.24 7.94 -3.02
CA LEU A 172 10.37 9.34 -3.37
C LEU A 172 9.59 10.18 -2.37
N LEU A 173 10.36 11.10 -1.76
CA LEU A 173 9.98 12.14 -0.80
C LEU A 173 9.43 11.62 0.53
#